data_AF-A0A2H3JSB7-F1
#
_entry.id   AF-A0A2H3JSB7-F1
#
_cell.length_a   1.000
_cell.length_b   1.000
_cell.length_c   1.000
_cell.angle_alpha   90.00
_cell.angle_beta   90.00
_cell.angle_gamma   90.00
#
_symmetry.space_group_name_H-M   'P 1'
#
loop_
_entity.id
_entity.type
_entity.pdbx_description
1 polymer ?
#
loop_
_entity_poly.entity_id
_entity_poly.type
_entity_poly.pdbx_seq_one_letter_code
_entity_poly.pdbx_strand_id
1 'polypeptide(L)'
;MWKSDMPKPPAGDIVDCAKCKKQFTVTKYTLAANPPPGWLCHPCSKASGVDPFKKPAAPRKRKTPGEKRVVVNFEERRLPSLVSMCIQLISEHIDDVEALGDIGRINMDEIAKAISKNRSLTPQNAPLFYDVTNTDLTLYDVTNLTPPSLCALASLNPNLVNLRLDLCGRINDSVIDEWCTSLPNLTRIELLGPFLVKAPAWQAFFKAHRGLEGFLITQSPRFDIECARALVENCPNLSELRLKEIGQFSDDFLPLLKPLAKCLTSLELSYPGDREALSEAALIELLRAMGAGLTHLDLSGNINIGDGFLFKGIKPHTRKLSSLTLADTPALTDAGVAEFFDTWAAASGHAPNPPLVVINMSRNHLLKGDALITLLKHSGEALTLLNINGWREASEDALRAIAEYAPQMRKLDIGFCREVNDYTIKALLEGCVQLEEAKVWGCQRVTITCPRKRGVSIEGIEAQSLA
;
A
#
# COMPACT_ATOMS: atom_id res chain seq x y z
N MET A 1 -23.32 28.06 -81.52
CA MET A 1 -22.09 28.88 -81.66
C MET A 1 -22.11 29.86 -80.48
N TRP A 2 -21.30 29.77 -79.43
CA TRP A 2 -19.91 29.32 -79.30
C TRP A 2 -19.74 28.32 -78.13
N LYS A 3 -19.02 27.23 -78.36
CA LYS A 3 -18.47 26.38 -77.30
C LYS A 3 -17.00 26.78 -77.05
N SER A 4 -16.56 26.48 -75.83
CA SER A 4 -15.21 26.16 -75.38
C SER A 4 -14.16 27.27 -75.31
N ASP A 5 -13.79 27.59 -74.06
CA ASP A 5 -12.41 27.46 -73.56
C ASP A 5 -11.32 27.76 -74.58
N MET A 6 -11.04 29.06 -74.77
CA MET A 6 -9.75 29.47 -75.33
C MET A 6 -8.65 28.79 -74.49
N PRO A 7 -7.67 28.12 -75.12
CA PRO A 7 -6.57 27.51 -74.38
C PRO A 7 -5.86 28.61 -73.58
N LYS A 8 -5.54 28.28 -72.33
CA LYS A 8 -4.84 29.21 -71.44
C LYS A 8 -3.53 29.66 -72.09
N PRO A 9 -3.27 30.97 -72.23
CA PRO A 9 -2.02 31.45 -72.78
C PRO A 9 -0.83 30.90 -71.96
N PRO A 10 0.31 30.63 -72.61
CA PRO A 10 1.54 30.27 -71.94
C PRO A 10 1.87 31.18 -70.75
N ALA A 11 2.44 30.59 -69.70
CA ALA A 11 2.91 31.37 -68.56
C ALA A 11 4.08 32.27 -69.02
N GLY A 12 3.94 33.58 -68.84
CA GLY A 12 4.88 34.60 -69.33
C GLY A 12 4.26 35.60 -70.31
N ASP A 13 3.16 35.25 -70.97
CA ASP A 13 2.48 36.14 -71.92
C ASP A 13 1.80 37.31 -71.23
N ILE A 14 1.68 38.46 -71.90
CA ILE A 14 0.97 39.63 -71.39
C ILE A 14 -0.42 39.68 -72.04
N VAL A 15 -1.47 39.64 -71.22
CA VAL A 15 -2.86 39.71 -71.68
C VAL A 15 -3.65 40.74 -70.86
N ASP A 16 -4.74 41.25 -71.44
CA ASP A 16 -5.64 42.17 -70.75
C ASP A 16 -6.62 41.44 -69.83
N CYS A 17 -6.74 41.93 -68.60
CA CYS A 17 -7.72 41.43 -67.66
C CYS A 17 -9.15 41.67 -68.16
N ALA A 18 -9.96 40.61 -68.25
CA ALA A 18 -11.32 40.70 -68.74
C ALA A 18 -12.18 41.70 -67.94
N LYS A 19 -11.90 41.86 -66.64
CA LYS A 19 -12.64 42.72 -65.69
C LYS A 19 -12.14 44.16 -65.63
N CYS A 20 -10.84 44.37 -65.40
CA CYS A 20 -10.29 45.72 -65.20
C CYS A 20 -9.56 46.30 -66.43
N LYS A 21 -9.44 45.52 -67.51
CA LYS A 21 -8.78 45.90 -68.78
C LYS A 21 -7.31 46.32 -68.64
N LYS A 22 -6.67 46.03 -67.50
CA LYS A 22 -5.23 46.23 -67.31
C LYS A 22 -4.45 45.01 -67.80
N GLN A 23 -3.30 45.27 -68.42
CA GLN A 23 -2.35 44.24 -68.81
C GLN A 23 -1.77 43.54 -67.59
N PHE A 24 -1.65 42.22 -67.66
CA PHE A 24 -0.98 41.42 -66.65
C PHE A 24 -0.31 40.21 -67.28
N THR A 25 0.75 39.74 -66.64
CA THR A 25 1.46 38.54 -67.06
C THR A 25 0.68 37.29 -66.67
N VAL A 26 0.48 36.38 -67.61
CA VAL A 26 -0.16 35.09 -67.40
C VAL A 26 0.77 34.21 -66.59
N THR A 27 0.25 33.61 -65.53
CA THR A 27 0.96 32.68 -64.68
C THR A 27 0.21 31.35 -64.64
N LYS A 28 0.85 30.31 -64.10
CA LYS A 28 0.18 29.02 -63.87
C LYS A 28 -1.11 29.13 -63.02
N TYR A 29 -1.26 30.20 -62.25
CA TYR A 29 -2.43 30.46 -61.40
C TYR A 29 -3.48 31.41 -62.01
N THR A 30 -3.26 31.94 -63.22
CA THR A 30 -4.25 32.77 -63.92
C THR A 30 -5.54 32.00 -64.16
N LEU A 31 -6.67 32.60 -63.79
CA LEU A 31 -8.01 32.01 -63.88
C LEU A 31 -8.80 32.63 -65.04
N ALA A 32 -9.65 31.83 -65.67
CA ALA A 32 -10.59 32.30 -66.67
C ALA A 32 -11.65 33.21 -66.03
N ALA A 33 -12.14 34.20 -66.78
CA ALA A 33 -13.25 35.02 -66.37
C ALA A 33 -14.56 34.22 -66.42
N ASN A 34 -15.42 34.43 -65.43
CA ASN A 34 -16.78 33.89 -65.40
C ASN A 34 -17.77 35.07 -65.23
N PRO A 35 -18.65 35.33 -66.21
CA PRO A 35 -18.85 34.57 -67.45
C PRO A 35 -17.69 34.75 -68.47
N PRO A 36 -17.42 33.73 -69.33
CA PRO A 36 -16.42 33.82 -70.40
C PRO A 36 -16.85 34.82 -71.51
N PRO A 37 -15.93 35.34 -72.35
CA PRO A 37 -14.51 34.95 -72.52
C PRO A 37 -13.49 35.86 -71.79
N GLY A 38 -12.27 35.33 -71.55
CA GLY A 38 -11.10 36.10 -71.11
C GLY A 38 -10.45 35.59 -69.82
N TRP A 39 -9.42 36.30 -69.34
CA TRP A 39 -8.62 35.92 -68.16
C TRP A 39 -8.60 37.03 -67.12
N LEU A 40 -8.47 36.67 -65.84
CA LEU A 40 -8.46 37.63 -64.73
C LEU A 40 -7.06 37.79 -64.14
N CYS A 41 -6.66 39.04 -63.89
CA CYS A 41 -5.47 39.33 -63.09
C CYS A 41 -5.70 38.96 -61.62
N HIS A 42 -4.61 38.75 -60.87
CA HIS A 42 -4.66 38.29 -59.48
C HIS A 42 -5.54 39.16 -58.54
N PRO A 43 -5.51 40.51 -58.61
CA PRO A 43 -6.44 41.34 -57.83
C PRO A 43 -7.92 41.08 -58.18
N CYS A 44 -8.23 40.91 -59.47
CA CYS A 44 -9.60 40.68 -59.93
C CYS A 44 -10.10 39.27 -59.61
N SER A 45 -9.23 38.26 -59.60
CA SER A 45 -9.61 36.91 -59.18
C SER A 45 -9.90 36.86 -57.68
N LYS A 46 -9.04 37.47 -56.86
CA LYS A 46 -9.23 37.54 -55.40
C LYS A 46 -10.49 38.31 -55.03
N ALA A 47 -10.76 39.44 -55.71
CA ALA A 47 -11.99 40.21 -55.53
C ALA A 47 -13.26 39.46 -55.95
N SER A 48 -13.14 38.43 -56.80
CA SER A 48 -14.26 37.58 -57.22
C SER A 48 -14.42 36.35 -56.33
N GLY A 49 -13.76 36.33 -55.16
CA GLY A 49 -13.90 35.28 -54.15
C GLY A 49 -13.06 34.02 -54.40
N VAL A 50 -12.26 33.99 -55.46
CA VAL A 50 -11.42 32.84 -55.83
C VAL A 50 -9.95 33.21 -55.64
N ASP A 51 -9.36 32.75 -54.53
CA ASP A 51 -7.95 32.95 -54.22
C ASP A 51 -7.14 31.69 -54.66
N PRO A 52 -6.30 31.79 -55.70
CA PRO A 52 -5.52 30.65 -56.21
C PRO A 52 -4.48 30.10 -55.23
N PHE A 53 -4.18 30.81 -54.14
CA PHE A 53 -3.19 30.42 -53.13
C PHE A 53 -3.82 29.94 -51.81
N LYS A 54 -5.15 29.88 -51.72
CA LYS A 54 -5.83 29.35 -50.54
C LYS A 54 -5.67 27.83 -50.52
N LYS A 55 -4.75 27.32 -49.69
CA LYS A 55 -4.58 25.88 -49.45
C LYS A 55 -5.94 25.25 -49.09
N PRO A 56 -6.29 24.06 -49.64
CA PRO A 56 -7.51 23.38 -49.23
C PRO A 56 -7.45 23.14 -47.73
N ALA A 57 -8.46 23.61 -47.00
CA ALA A 57 -8.62 23.24 -45.60
C ALA A 57 -8.76 21.70 -45.55
N ALA A 58 -7.84 21.04 -44.86
CA ALA A 58 -7.93 19.60 -44.63
C ALA A 58 -9.34 19.28 -44.09
N PRO A 59 -10.00 18.21 -44.56
CA PRO A 59 -11.32 17.87 -44.11
C PRO A 59 -11.28 17.70 -42.59
N ARG A 60 -12.03 18.55 -41.86
CA ARG A 60 -12.25 18.38 -40.43
C ARG A 60 -12.86 17.00 -40.25
N LYS A 61 -12.05 16.00 -39.84
CA LYS A 61 -12.60 14.78 -39.25
C LYS A 61 -13.52 15.24 -38.13
N ARG A 62 -14.82 15.01 -38.29
CA ARG A 62 -15.78 15.06 -37.18
C ARG A 62 -15.21 14.12 -36.12
N LYS A 63 -14.65 14.68 -35.05
CA LYS A 63 -14.48 13.90 -33.83
C LYS A 63 -15.88 13.44 -33.44
N THR A 64 -16.05 12.13 -33.30
CA THR A 64 -17.16 11.55 -32.56
C THR A 64 -17.34 12.34 -31.27
N PRO A 65 -18.58 12.64 -30.82
CA PRO A 65 -18.81 13.33 -29.56
C PRO A 65 -18.47 12.39 -28.40
N GLY A 66 -17.19 12.27 -28.13
CA GLY A 66 -16.59 11.58 -27.01
C GLY A 66 -15.25 12.26 -26.75
N GLU A 67 -15.05 12.70 -25.50
CA GLU A 67 -13.77 13.17 -24.96
C GLU A 67 -13.30 14.56 -25.41
N LYS A 68 -14.15 15.56 -25.18
CA LYS A 68 -13.69 16.85 -24.64
C LYS A 68 -14.50 17.23 -23.40
N ARG A 69 -14.36 16.43 -22.36
CA ARG A 69 -14.52 16.84 -20.97
C ARG A 69 -13.49 16.09 -20.14
N VAL A 70 -12.23 16.54 -20.19
CA VAL A 70 -11.38 16.44 -19.00
C VAL A 70 -11.59 17.74 -18.24
N VAL A 71 -12.81 17.91 -17.75
CA VAL A 71 -13.00 18.58 -16.49
C VAL A 71 -13.22 17.41 -15.56
N VAL A 72 -12.13 16.88 -14.99
CA VAL A 72 -12.26 16.11 -13.76
C VAL A 72 -12.59 17.18 -12.73
N ASN A 73 -13.88 17.55 -12.66
CA ASN A 73 -14.38 18.13 -11.44
C ASN A 73 -14.11 17.07 -10.40
N PHE A 74 -13.11 17.33 -9.58
CA PHE A 74 -12.92 16.66 -8.33
C PHE A 74 -14.24 16.78 -7.55
N GLU A 75 -15.09 15.77 -7.65
CA GLU A 75 -16.02 15.47 -6.59
C GLU A 75 -15.18 14.77 -5.52
N GLU A 76 -14.58 15.59 -4.66
CA GLU A 76 -14.44 15.21 -3.26
C GLU A 76 -15.73 14.49 -2.87
N ARG A 77 -15.67 13.30 -2.27
CA ARG A 77 -16.86 12.73 -1.62
C ARG A 77 -17.23 13.68 -0.49
N ARG A 78 -17.97 14.75 -0.82
CA ARG A 78 -18.40 15.80 0.12
C ARG A 78 -19.37 15.24 1.15
N LEU A 79 -19.99 14.10 0.85
CA LEU A 79 -20.99 13.48 1.69
C LEU A 79 -20.59 12.03 2.00
N PRO A 80 -20.66 11.61 3.27
CA PRO A 80 -20.46 10.21 3.65
C PRO A 80 -21.53 9.31 3.01
N SER A 81 -21.21 8.03 2.87
CA SER A 81 -22.21 7.04 2.42
C SER A 81 -23.31 6.89 3.47
N LEU A 82 -24.51 6.46 3.07
CA LEU A 82 -25.59 6.15 4.01
C LEU A 82 -25.13 5.14 5.06
N VAL A 83 -24.40 4.10 4.65
CA VAL A 83 -23.83 3.10 5.57
C VAL A 83 -22.89 3.75 6.58
N SER A 84 -22.00 4.65 6.14
CA SER A 84 -21.09 5.38 7.04
C SER A 84 -21.86 6.27 8.03
N MET A 85 -22.94 6.93 7.59
CA MET A 85 -23.79 7.73 8.48
C MET A 85 -24.53 6.86 9.49
N CYS A 86 -25.05 5.71 9.07
CA CYS A 86 -25.71 4.75 9.98
C CYS A 86 -24.73 4.21 11.03
N ILE A 87 -23.52 3.82 10.63
CA ILE A 87 -22.48 3.36 11.56
C ILE A 87 -22.13 4.46 12.57
N GLN A 88 -22.00 5.70 12.11
CA GLN A 88 -21.74 6.83 12.99
C GLN A 88 -22.87 7.04 14.01
N LEU A 89 -24.13 7.04 13.56
CA LEU A 89 -25.29 7.18 14.46
C LEU A 89 -25.36 6.04 15.48
N ILE A 90 -25.16 4.79 15.05
CA ILE A 90 -25.10 3.63 15.96
C ILE A 90 -23.98 3.82 16.99
N SER A 91 -22.80 4.28 16.55
CA SER A 91 -21.65 4.44 17.44
C SER A 91 -21.82 5.58 18.46
N GLU A 92 -22.52 6.64 18.07
CA GLU A 92 -22.86 7.77 18.95
C GLU A 92 -23.88 7.38 20.02
N HIS A 93 -24.77 6.44 19.72
CA HIS A 93 -25.85 5.98 20.59
C HIS A 93 -25.70 4.52 21.03
N ILE A 94 -24.48 3.99 21.06
CA ILE A 94 -24.24 2.55 21.24
C ILE A 94 -24.81 2.01 22.57
N ASP A 95 -24.82 2.84 23.62
CA ASP A 95 -25.34 2.45 24.94
C ASP A 95 -26.88 2.36 24.99
N ASP A 96 -27.56 2.95 24.00
CA ASP A 96 -29.03 2.86 23.84
C ASP A 96 -29.44 1.68 22.93
N VAL A 97 -28.48 0.94 22.37
CA VAL A 97 -28.74 -0.19 21.46
C VAL A 97 -28.95 -1.47 22.25
N GLU A 98 -30.15 -2.05 22.17
CA GLU A 98 -30.45 -3.35 22.82
C GLU A 98 -29.95 -4.55 21.99
N ALA A 99 -30.05 -4.45 20.67
CA ALA A 99 -29.59 -5.48 19.74
C ALA A 99 -29.29 -4.88 18.37
N LEU A 100 -28.22 -5.35 17.73
CA LEU A 100 -27.86 -4.94 16.37
C LEU A 100 -28.69 -5.69 15.30
N GLY A 101 -29.24 -6.86 15.65
CA GLY A 101 -30.00 -7.69 14.72
C GLY A 101 -29.10 -8.33 13.65
N ASP A 102 -29.68 -8.60 12.46
CA ASP A 102 -28.98 -9.26 11.36
C ASP A 102 -28.05 -8.30 10.59
N ILE A 103 -26.92 -7.95 11.22
CA ILE A 103 -25.88 -7.13 10.60
C ILE A 103 -24.78 -8.03 10.01
N GLY A 104 -24.45 -7.81 8.74
CA GLY A 104 -23.36 -8.53 8.09
C GLY A 104 -22.00 -8.25 8.73
N ARG A 105 -21.10 -9.24 8.70
CA ARG A 105 -19.76 -9.21 9.33
C ARG A 105 -18.95 -7.92 9.04
N ILE A 106 -19.00 -7.42 7.79
CA ILE A 106 -18.29 -6.19 7.40
C ILE A 106 -18.78 -4.98 8.19
N ASN A 107 -20.10 -4.83 8.31
CA ASN A 107 -20.68 -3.69 9.02
C ASN A 107 -20.48 -3.83 10.54
N MET A 108 -20.53 -5.05 11.08
CA MET A 108 -20.20 -5.32 12.48
C MET A 108 -18.77 -4.89 12.82
N ASP A 109 -17.80 -5.24 11.97
CA ASP A 109 -16.42 -4.83 12.12
C ASP A 109 -16.24 -3.30 12.02
N GLU A 110 -16.94 -2.63 11.10
CA GLU A 110 -16.91 -1.16 11.02
C GLU A 110 -17.54 -0.47 12.23
N ILE A 111 -18.62 -1.03 12.80
CA ILE A 111 -19.18 -0.54 14.08
C ILE A 111 -18.15 -0.72 15.20
N ALA A 112 -17.53 -1.90 15.32
CA ALA A 112 -16.48 -2.16 16.31
C ALA A 112 -15.33 -1.15 16.18
N LYS A 113 -14.86 -0.86 14.96
CA LYS A 113 -13.86 0.19 14.71
C LYS A 113 -14.33 1.56 15.15
N ALA A 114 -15.56 1.93 14.83
CA ALA A 114 -16.11 3.25 15.11
C ALA A 114 -16.27 3.48 16.63
N ILE A 115 -16.79 2.51 17.38
CA ILE A 115 -16.89 2.63 18.85
C ILE A 115 -15.52 2.58 19.52
N SER A 116 -14.56 1.82 19.00
CA SER A 116 -13.19 1.80 19.52
C SER A 116 -12.48 3.15 19.29
N LYS A 117 -12.67 3.80 18.14
CA LYS A 117 -12.16 5.16 17.88
C LYS A 117 -12.71 6.19 18.89
N ASN A 118 -13.96 6.01 19.32
CA ASN A 118 -14.62 6.84 20.31
C ASN A 118 -14.36 6.39 21.76
N ARG A 119 -13.59 5.31 21.97
CA ARG A 119 -13.34 4.68 23.27
C ARG A 119 -14.62 4.32 24.03
N SER A 120 -15.70 4.00 23.31
CA SER A 120 -17.03 3.74 23.86
C SER A 120 -17.36 2.26 24.00
N LEU A 121 -16.44 1.33 23.71
CA LEU A 121 -16.64 -0.08 24.04
C LEU A 121 -16.58 -0.27 25.57
N THR A 122 -17.63 -0.84 26.16
CA THR A 122 -17.80 -1.02 27.61
C THR A 122 -18.30 -2.43 27.93
N PRO A 123 -18.20 -2.89 29.20
CA PRO A 123 -18.82 -4.14 29.62
C PRO A 123 -20.32 -4.28 29.29
N GLN A 124 -21.06 -3.17 29.24
CA GLN A 124 -22.49 -3.13 29.01
C GLN A 124 -22.85 -3.37 27.54
N ASN A 125 -22.07 -2.78 26.62
CA ASN A 125 -22.35 -2.85 25.18
C ASN A 125 -21.52 -3.90 24.44
N ALA A 126 -20.45 -4.43 25.03
CA ALA A 126 -19.65 -5.50 24.42
C ALA A 126 -20.46 -6.77 24.06
N PRO A 127 -21.49 -7.18 24.85
CA PRO A 127 -22.36 -8.29 24.47
C PRO A 127 -23.08 -8.14 23.13
N LEU A 128 -23.21 -6.92 22.60
CA LEU A 128 -23.77 -6.70 21.25
C LEU A 128 -22.93 -7.36 20.14
N PHE A 129 -21.67 -7.67 20.42
CA PHE A 129 -20.74 -8.32 19.48
C PHE A 129 -20.60 -9.83 19.74
N TYR A 130 -21.29 -10.37 20.74
CA TYR A 130 -21.18 -11.77 21.13
C TYR A 130 -22.31 -12.60 20.53
N ASP A 131 -21.94 -13.73 19.96
CA ASP A 131 -22.86 -14.68 19.37
C ASP A 131 -22.19 -16.06 19.35
N VAL A 132 -22.96 -17.11 19.60
CA VAL A 132 -22.47 -18.49 19.60
C VAL A 132 -22.01 -18.96 18.22
N THR A 133 -22.49 -18.34 17.15
CA THR A 133 -22.12 -18.62 15.76
C THR A 133 -20.84 -17.90 15.32
N ASN A 134 -20.30 -16.99 16.15
CA ASN A 134 -19.07 -16.29 15.82
C ASN A 134 -17.90 -17.24 15.77
N THR A 135 -17.26 -17.29 14.59
CA THR A 135 -15.97 -17.95 14.36
C THR A 135 -14.80 -16.97 14.48
N ASP A 136 -15.08 -15.67 14.31
CA ASP A 136 -14.09 -14.61 14.24
C ASP A 136 -14.59 -13.43 15.06
N LEU A 137 -13.76 -12.90 15.96
CA LEU A 137 -14.06 -11.69 16.72
C LEU A 137 -12.83 -10.79 16.77
N THR A 138 -13.02 -9.52 16.39
CA THR A 138 -12.01 -8.48 16.49
C THR A 138 -12.57 -7.27 17.23
N LEU A 139 -11.87 -6.82 18.27
CA LEU A 139 -12.21 -5.60 19.02
C LEU A 139 -10.96 -4.72 19.12
N TYR A 140 -11.07 -3.46 18.70
CA TYR A 140 -9.91 -2.59 18.42
C TYR A 140 -9.47 -1.70 19.61
N ASP A 141 -10.31 -1.56 20.64
CA ASP A 141 -9.96 -0.91 21.90
C ASP A 141 -10.81 -1.53 23.01
N VAL A 142 -10.23 -2.48 23.74
CA VAL A 142 -10.87 -3.14 24.89
C VAL A 142 -10.38 -2.59 26.24
N THR A 143 -9.80 -1.38 26.27
CA THR A 143 -9.22 -0.77 27.49
C THR A 143 -10.21 -0.74 28.67
N ASN A 144 -11.50 -0.57 28.38
CA ASN A 144 -12.55 -0.47 29.39
C ASN A 144 -13.10 -1.83 29.85
N LEU A 145 -12.83 -2.92 29.13
CA LEU A 145 -13.35 -4.24 29.49
C LEU A 145 -12.64 -4.78 30.73
N THR A 146 -13.41 -5.19 31.73
CA THR A 146 -12.89 -5.77 32.97
C THR A 146 -12.60 -7.26 32.80
N PRO A 147 -11.77 -7.88 33.67
CA PRO A 147 -11.52 -9.32 33.60
C PRO A 147 -12.80 -10.18 33.55
N PRO A 148 -13.85 -9.93 34.36
CA PRO A 148 -15.11 -10.68 34.23
C PRO A 148 -15.80 -10.51 32.86
N SER A 149 -15.68 -9.32 32.25
CA SER A 149 -16.24 -9.07 30.91
C SER A 149 -15.49 -9.84 29.82
N LEU A 150 -14.17 -9.97 29.97
CA LEU A 150 -13.29 -10.73 29.07
C LEU A 150 -13.47 -12.25 29.25
N CYS A 151 -13.79 -12.72 30.45
CA CYS A 151 -14.26 -14.08 30.69
C CYS A 151 -15.60 -14.32 29.98
N ALA A 152 -16.57 -13.42 30.17
CA ALA A 152 -17.88 -13.51 29.54
C ALA A 152 -17.81 -13.53 28.01
N LEU A 153 -16.88 -12.76 27.41
CA LEU A 153 -16.59 -12.81 25.97
C LEU A 153 -16.35 -14.25 25.51
N ALA A 154 -15.45 -14.97 26.18
CA ALA A 154 -15.15 -16.36 25.81
C ALA A 154 -16.36 -17.28 26.02
N SER A 155 -17.02 -17.19 27.17
CA SER A 155 -18.16 -18.05 27.49
C SER A 155 -19.36 -17.82 26.54
N LEU A 156 -19.52 -16.62 26.00
CA LEU A 156 -20.60 -16.26 25.07
C LEU A 156 -20.21 -16.42 23.59
N ASN A 157 -18.95 -16.79 23.32
CA ASN A 157 -18.44 -17.07 21.98
C ASN A 157 -17.69 -18.43 21.92
N PRO A 158 -18.34 -19.56 22.27
CA PRO A 158 -17.66 -20.85 22.41
C PRO A 158 -17.10 -21.46 21.10
N ASN A 159 -17.52 -20.93 19.94
CA ASN A 159 -17.10 -21.43 18.62
C ASN A 159 -16.03 -20.55 17.94
N LEU A 160 -15.40 -19.64 18.69
CA LEU A 160 -14.32 -18.82 18.12
C LEU A 160 -13.15 -19.69 17.68
N VAL A 161 -12.69 -19.39 16.47
CA VAL A 161 -11.49 -19.92 15.84
C VAL A 161 -10.41 -18.83 15.82
N ASN A 162 -10.81 -17.58 15.54
CA ASN A 162 -9.93 -16.41 15.50
C ASN A 162 -10.39 -15.34 16.50
N LEU A 163 -9.50 -14.96 17.42
CA LEU A 163 -9.74 -13.88 18.37
C LEU A 163 -8.64 -12.81 18.25
N ARG A 164 -9.03 -11.56 18.01
CA ARG A 164 -8.14 -10.41 18.09
C ARG A 164 -8.67 -9.36 19.06
N LEU A 165 -7.86 -9.00 20.06
CA LEU A 165 -8.17 -7.93 20.99
C LEU A 165 -7.02 -6.92 21.05
N ASP A 166 -7.33 -5.68 20.72
CA ASP A 166 -6.38 -4.58 20.79
C ASP A 166 -6.56 -3.77 22.08
N LEU A 167 -5.45 -3.27 22.63
CA LEU A 167 -5.40 -2.52 23.90
C LEU A 167 -5.98 -3.31 25.08
N CYS A 168 -5.69 -4.61 25.14
CA CYS A 168 -6.21 -5.56 26.11
C CYS A 168 -5.44 -5.58 27.44
N GLY A 169 -5.14 -4.39 27.98
CA GLY A 169 -4.33 -4.20 29.17
C GLY A 169 -4.86 -4.83 30.45
N ARG A 170 -6.16 -5.11 30.50
CA ARG A 170 -6.82 -5.69 31.68
C ARG A 170 -6.87 -7.22 31.67
N ILE A 171 -6.40 -7.89 30.60
CA ILE A 171 -6.27 -9.35 30.59
C ILE A 171 -5.21 -9.76 31.62
N ASN A 172 -5.61 -10.61 32.57
CA ASN A 172 -4.77 -11.17 33.61
C ASN A 172 -4.84 -12.71 33.58
N ASP A 173 -4.13 -13.36 34.51
CA ASP A 173 -4.06 -14.83 34.59
C ASP A 173 -5.45 -15.48 34.65
N SER A 174 -6.40 -14.93 35.45
CA SER A 174 -7.76 -15.50 35.54
C SER A 174 -8.55 -15.48 34.23
N VAL A 175 -8.32 -14.49 33.36
CA VAL A 175 -8.96 -14.45 32.04
C VAL A 175 -8.41 -15.55 31.15
N ILE A 176 -7.09 -15.72 31.15
CA ILE A 176 -6.42 -16.76 30.36
C ILE A 176 -6.80 -18.16 30.85
N ASP A 177 -6.91 -18.35 32.17
CA ASP A 177 -7.36 -19.61 32.77
C ASP A 177 -8.79 -19.97 32.32
N GLU A 178 -9.70 -19.00 32.28
CA GLU A 178 -11.07 -19.20 31.77
C GLU A 178 -11.07 -19.52 30.26
N TRP A 179 -10.22 -18.85 29.48
CA TRP A 179 -10.13 -19.09 28.04
C TRP A 179 -9.60 -20.49 27.71
N CYS A 180 -8.82 -21.12 28.60
CA CYS A 180 -8.38 -22.50 28.44
C CYS A 180 -9.54 -23.50 28.31
N THR A 181 -10.71 -23.20 28.90
CA THR A 181 -11.89 -24.07 28.88
C THR A 181 -13.00 -23.53 27.99
N SER A 182 -13.15 -22.20 27.93
CA SER A 182 -14.25 -21.55 27.21
C SER A 182 -14.01 -21.37 25.70
N LEU A 183 -12.78 -21.52 25.20
CA LEU A 183 -12.44 -21.37 23.77
C LEU A 183 -11.84 -22.64 23.13
N PRO A 184 -12.57 -23.78 23.12
CA PRO A 184 -12.00 -25.08 22.72
C PRO A 184 -11.59 -25.17 21.24
N ASN A 185 -12.14 -24.31 20.37
CA ASN A 185 -11.89 -24.33 18.92
C ASN A 185 -10.87 -23.27 18.46
N LEU A 186 -10.27 -22.53 19.39
CA LEU A 186 -9.39 -21.41 19.06
C LEU A 186 -8.10 -21.90 18.42
N THR A 187 -7.85 -21.46 17.19
CA THR A 187 -6.61 -21.75 16.44
C THR A 187 -5.74 -20.53 16.25
N ARG A 188 -6.29 -19.31 16.36
CA ARG A 188 -5.53 -18.07 16.22
C ARG A 188 -5.90 -17.04 17.28
N ILE A 189 -4.88 -16.51 17.94
CA ILE A 189 -5.04 -15.43 18.92
C ILE A 189 -4.08 -14.26 18.62
N GLU A 190 -4.61 -13.05 18.63
CA GLU A 190 -3.86 -11.81 18.43
C GLU A 190 -4.18 -10.79 19.53
N LEU A 191 -3.18 -10.42 20.32
CA LEU A 191 -3.36 -9.54 21.47
C LEU A 191 -2.36 -8.38 21.45
N LEU A 192 -2.87 -7.15 21.59
CA LEU A 192 -2.05 -5.97 21.82
C LEU A 192 -2.17 -5.51 23.27
N GLY A 193 -1.05 -5.60 24.00
CA GLY A 193 -0.91 -5.15 25.37
C GLY A 193 -1.42 -6.11 26.46
N PRO A 194 -1.27 -7.45 26.40
CA PRO A 194 -1.65 -8.34 27.50
C PRO A 194 -0.62 -8.31 28.65
N PHE A 195 -0.34 -7.11 29.20
CA PHE A 195 0.81 -6.87 30.07
C PHE A 195 0.73 -7.49 31.47
N LEU A 196 -0.46 -7.92 31.94
CA LEU A 196 -0.62 -8.52 33.26
C LEU A 196 -0.43 -10.04 33.26
N VAL A 197 -0.55 -10.71 32.11
CA VAL A 197 -0.47 -12.18 32.01
C VAL A 197 0.94 -12.65 32.33
N LYS A 198 1.06 -13.61 33.24
CA LYS A 198 2.33 -14.19 33.66
C LYS A 198 2.63 -15.50 32.94
N ALA A 199 3.89 -15.93 33.01
CA ALA A 199 4.35 -17.13 32.33
C ALA A 199 3.54 -18.40 32.64
N PRO A 200 3.16 -18.71 33.90
CA PRO A 200 2.37 -19.91 34.18
C PRO A 200 1.02 -19.97 33.44
N ALA A 201 0.35 -18.82 33.29
CA ALA A 201 -0.92 -18.73 32.57
C ALA A 201 -0.73 -18.96 31.07
N TRP A 202 0.32 -18.39 30.46
CA TRP A 202 0.68 -18.70 29.07
C TRP A 202 0.99 -20.19 28.86
N GLN A 203 1.75 -20.80 29.76
CA GLN A 203 2.07 -22.22 29.67
C GLN A 203 0.81 -23.10 29.78
N ALA A 204 -0.14 -22.75 30.65
CA ALA A 204 -1.43 -23.44 30.74
C ALA A 204 -2.25 -23.26 29.46
N PHE A 205 -2.30 -22.05 28.92
CA PHE A 205 -2.98 -21.72 27.67
C PHE A 205 -2.48 -22.56 26.50
N PHE A 206 -1.16 -22.69 26.31
CA PHE A 206 -0.60 -23.51 25.23
C PHE A 206 -0.89 -25.00 25.40
N LYS A 207 -0.92 -25.50 26.65
CA LYS A 207 -1.28 -26.90 26.93
C LYS A 207 -2.75 -27.20 26.59
N ALA A 208 -3.64 -26.22 26.78
CA ALA A 208 -5.06 -26.33 26.45
C ALA A 208 -5.31 -26.22 24.93
N HIS A 209 -4.59 -25.34 24.24
CA HIS A 209 -4.80 -25.04 22.81
C HIS A 209 -3.75 -25.69 21.92
N ARG A 210 -3.68 -27.03 21.90
CA ARG A 210 -2.68 -27.76 21.09
C ARG A 210 -2.84 -27.61 19.58
N GLY A 211 -4.04 -27.21 19.14
CA GLY A 211 -4.36 -26.91 17.74
C GLY A 211 -4.02 -25.50 17.29
N LEU A 212 -3.30 -24.72 18.10
CA LEU A 212 -2.97 -23.33 17.77
C LEU A 212 -2.07 -23.24 16.53
N GLU A 213 -2.53 -22.47 15.55
CA GLU A 213 -1.87 -22.19 14.28
C GLU A 213 -1.30 -20.77 14.24
N GLY A 214 -1.85 -19.83 15.01
CA GLY A 214 -1.36 -18.45 15.08
C GLY A 214 -1.31 -17.90 16.49
N PHE A 215 -0.12 -17.47 16.92
CA PHE A 215 0.10 -16.79 18.19
C PHE A 215 0.77 -15.45 17.95
N LEU A 216 0.01 -14.37 18.16
CA LEU A 216 0.47 -13.02 17.87
C LEU A 216 0.29 -12.14 19.10
N ILE A 217 1.39 -11.74 19.72
CA ILE A 217 1.37 -10.83 20.86
C ILE A 217 2.23 -9.59 20.58
N THR A 218 1.73 -8.45 21.02
CA THR A 218 2.44 -7.17 21.00
C THR A 218 2.43 -6.58 22.40
N GLN A 219 3.55 -6.03 22.87
CA GLN A 219 3.67 -5.39 24.19
C GLN A 219 3.32 -6.33 25.36
N SER A 220 4.03 -7.47 25.42
CA SER A 220 3.91 -8.43 26.52
C SER A 220 5.24 -8.56 27.28
N PRO A 221 5.56 -7.62 28.20
CA PRO A 221 6.86 -7.60 28.89
C PRO A 221 7.10 -8.82 29.81
N ARG A 222 6.03 -9.53 30.19
CA ARG A 222 6.08 -10.72 31.06
C ARG A 222 6.19 -12.03 30.29
N PHE A 223 6.15 -12.00 28.96
CA PHE A 223 6.39 -13.18 28.13
C PHE A 223 7.89 -13.50 28.17
N ASP A 224 8.25 -14.62 28.79
CA ASP A 224 9.63 -15.04 29.00
C ASP A 224 10.01 -16.27 28.14
N ILE A 225 11.22 -16.76 28.34
CA ILE A 225 11.75 -17.89 27.58
C ILE A 225 11.00 -19.20 27.86
N GLU A 226 10.42 -19.36 29.05
CA GLU A 226 9.65 -20.54 29.42
C GLU A 226 8.26 -20.51 28.78
N CYS A 227 7.68 -19.33 28.54
CA CYS A 227 6.53 -19.19 27.64
C CYS A 227 6.85 -19.69 26.23
N ALA A 228 7.97 -19.24 25.65
CA ALA A 228 8.38 -19.63 24.30
C ALA A 228 8.63 -21.14 24.20
N ARG A 229 9.26 -21.74 25.21
CA ARG A 229 9.44 -23.19 25.32
C ARG A 229 8.10 -23.92 25.32
N ALA A 230 7.18 -23.52 26.20
CA ALA A 230 5.88 -24.17 26.30
C ALA A 230 5.03 -24.01 25.02
N LEU A 231 5.11 -22.86 24.34
CA LEU A 231 4.47 -22.64 23.05
C LEU A 231 4.94 -23.68 22.03
N VAL A 232 6.25 -23.80 21.85
CA VAL A 232 6.84 -24.72 20.84
C VAL A 232 6.56 -26.18 21.18
N GLU A 233 6.62 -26.56 22.47
CA GLU A 233 6.37 -27.93 22.91
C GLU A 233 4.91 -28.38 22.75
N ASN A 234 3.94 -27.47 22.88
CA ASN A 234 2.52 -27.81 22.91
C ASN A 234 1.77 -27.45 21.62
N CYS A 235 2.29 -26.54 20.79
CA CYS A 235 1.63 -26.03 19.58
C CYS A 235 2.47 -26.35 18.31
N PRO A 236 2.52 -27.62 17.86
CA PRO A 236 3.41 -28.02 16.76
C PRO A 236 2.97 -27.52 15.38
N ASN A 237 1.71 -27.09 15.22
CA ASN A 237 1.13 -26.65 13.96
C ASN A 237 1.24 -25.13 13.74
N LEU A 238 2.05 -24.43 14.55
CA LEU A 238 2.16 -22.98 14.49
C LEU A 238 2.69 -22.52 13.13
N SER A 239 1.86 -21.77 12.41
CA SER A 239 2.14 -21.22 11.08
C SER A 239 2.40 -19.71 11.11
N GLU A 240 1.85 -19.01 12.11
CA GLU A 240 2.05 -17.58 12.35
C GLU A 240 2.56 -17.32 13.78
N LEU A 241 3.70 -16.65 13.88
CA LEU A 241 4.26 -16.23 15.17
C LEU A 241 4.62 -14.75 15.11
N ARG A 242 3.97 -13.93 15.95
CA ARG A 242 4.38 -12.56 16.24
C ARG A 242 4.73 -12.42 17.70
N LEU A 243 5.94 -11.97 17.93
CA LEU A 243 6.46 -11.55 19.21
C LEU A 243 7.04 -10.14 19.02
N LYS A 244 6.18 -9.13 19.17
CA LYS A 244 6.53 -7.72 18.97
C LYS A 244 6.62 -7.00 20.31
N GLU A 245 7.62 -6.16 20.50
CA GLU A 245 7.78 -5.37 21.74
C GLU A 245 7.81 -6.27 22.99
N ILE A 246 8.57 -7.37 22.90
CA ILE A 246 8.78 -8.31 24.00
C ILE A 246 10.00 -7.89 24.81
N GLY A 247 9.76 -7.57 26.09
CA GLY A 247 10.74 -7.00 27.00
C GLY A 247 11.93 -7.93 27.31
N GLN A 248 11.68 -9.23 27.41
CA GLN A 248 12.66 -10.22 27.86
C GLN A 248 13.38 -10.97 26.73
N PHE A 249 13.31 -10.45 25.50
CA PHE A 249 13.96 -11.12 24.38
C PHE A 249 15.48 -11.21 24.55
N SER A 250 16.04 -12.31 24.04
CA SER A 250 17.48 -12.55 23.92
C SER A 250 17.73 -13.60 22.84
N ASP A 251 19.00 -13.73 22.42
CA ASP A 251 19.43 -14.79 21.49
C ASP A 251 19.02 -16.21 21.93
N ASP A 252 18.88 -16.46 23.24
CA ASP A 252 18.49 -17.78 23.78
C ASP A 252 17.08 -18.21 23.37
N PHE A 253 16.21 -17.27 22.97
CA PHE A 253 14.89 -17.60 22.44
C PHE A 253 14.97 -18.28 21.07
N LEU A 254 15.92 -17.88 20.22
CA LEU A 254 15.92 -18.25 18.81
C LEU A 254 16.12 -19.75 18.58
N PRO A 255 17.03 -20.46 19.29
CA PRO A 255 17.13 -21.91 19.20
C PRO A 255 15.83 -22.64 19.53
N LEU A 256 15.01 -22.11 20.44
CA LEU A 256 13.75 -22.74 20.84
C LEU A 256 12.72 -22.72 19.72
N LEU A 257 12.78 -21.77 18.80
CA LEU A 257 11.82 -21.66 17.69
C LEU A 257 12.11 -22.64 16.55
N LYS A 258 13.33 -23.20 16.46
CA LYS A 258 13.77 -24.09 15.37
C LYS A 258 12.83 -25.28 15.10
N PRO A 259 12.21 -25.95 16.09
CA PRO A 259 11.26 -27.04 15.84
C PRO A 259 10.04 -26.63 15.00
N LEU A 260 9.67 -25.34 15.00
CA LEU A 260 8.54 -24.82 14.21
C LEU A 260 8.85 -24.68 12.72
N ALA A 261 10.10 -24.90 12.29
CA ALA A 261 10.56 -24.70 10.91
C ALA A 261 9.73 -25.44 9.83
N LYS A 262 9.04 -26.52 10.21
CA LYS A 262 8.21 -27.31 9.28
C LYS A 262 6.87 -26.66 8.95
N CYS A 263 6.35 -25.82 9.84
CA CYS A 263 4.99 -25.28 9.78
C CYS A 263 4.99 -23.75 9.65
N LEU A 264 6.00 -23.07 10.21
CA LEU A 264 6.04 -21.63 10.28
C LEU A 264 6.20 -20.99 8.90
N THR A 265 5.27 -20.11 8.56
CA THR A 265 5.27 -19.35 7.29
C THR A 265 5.35 -17.84 7.51
N SER A 266 4.93 -17.35 8.68
CA SER A 266 5.00 -15.94 9.08
C SER A 266 5.72 -15.81 10.41
N LEU A 267 6.82 -15.05 10.43
CA LEU A 267 7.63 -14.80 11.62
C LEU A 267 7.85 -13.30 11.80
N GLU A 268 7.47 -12.78 12.97
CA GLU A 268 7.75 -11.42 13.40
C GLU A 268 8.43 -11.42 14.77
N LEU A 269 9.67 -10.92 14.82
CA LEU A 269 10.48 -10.71 16.02
C LEU A 269 10.93 -9.25 16.06
N SER A 270 9.96 -8.32 16.17
CA SER A 270 10.18 -6.90 15.97
C SER A 270 10.23 -6.11 17.28
N TYR A 271 11.05 -5.06 17.30
CA TYR A 271 11.23 -4.12 18.41
C TYR A 271 11.48 -4.81 19.76
N PRO A 272 12.54 -5.63 19.91
CA PRO A 272 12.85 -6.23 21.21
C PRO A 272 13.02 -5.16 22.30
N GLY A 273 12.75 -5.52 23.56
CA GLY A 273 12.82 -4.60 24.70
C GLY A 273 14.20 -3.97 24.89
N ASP A 274 15.25 -4.75 24.68
CA ASP A 274 16.60 -4.27 24.42
C ASP A 274 16.87 -4.34 22.91
N ARG A 275 17.23 -3.22 22.29
CA ARG A 275 17.48 -3.14 20.84
C ARG A 275 18.66 -4.02 20.40
N GLU A 276 19.56 -4.37 21.32
CA GLU A 276 20.71 -5.24 21.08
C GLU A 276 20.45 -6.71 21.45
N ALA A 277 19.25 -7.04 21.95
CA ALA A 277 18.90 -8.38 22.44
C ALA A 277 19.14 -9.51 21.45
N LEU A 278 18.92 -9.23 20.16
CA LEU A 278 19.07 -10.20 19.08
C LEU A 278 20.30 -9.86 18.24
N SER A 279 21.28 -10.75 18.23
CA SER A 279 22.48 -10.59 17.42
C SER A 279 22.24 -11.02 15.97
N GLU A 280 22.98 -10.40 15.05
CA GLU A 280 22.93 -10.78 13.62
C GLU A 280 23.25 -12.28 13.43
N ALA A 281 24.24 -12.81 14.17
CA ALA A 281 24.67 -14.20 14.06
C ALA A 281 23.56 -15.18 14.48
N ALA A 282 22.85 -14.90 15.58
CA ALA A 282 21.79 -15.77 16.05
C ALA A 282 20.56 -15.75 15.11
N LEU A 283 20.22 -14.57 14.57
CA LEU A 283 19.18 -14.43 13.54
C LEU A 283 19.52 -15.17 12.24
N ILE A 284 20.78 -15.16 11.81
CA ILE A 284 21.24 -15.96 10.66
C ILE A 284 21.05 -17.46 10.92
N GLU A 285 21.43 -17.94 12.11
CA GLU A 285 21.26 -19.35 12.47
C GLU A 285 19.80 -19.78 12.63
N LEU A 286 18.92 -18.84 12.99
CA LEU A 286 17.48 -19.06 12.95
C LEU A 286 16.98 -19.22 11.50
N LEU A 287 17.34 -18.27 10.61
CA LEU A 287 16.94 -18.33 9.21
C LEU A 287 17.50 -19.56 8.50
N ARG A 288 18.70 -20.02 8.85
CA ARG A 288 19.25 -21.31 8.37
C ARG A 288 18.29 -22.47 8.63
N ALA A 289 17.63 -22.49 9.79
CA ALA A 289 16.74 -23.56 10.20
C ALA A 289 15.34 -23.49 9.55
N MET A 290 14.76 -22.29 9.42
CA MET A 290 13.34 -22.13 9.02
C MET A 290 13.09 -21.24 7.80
N GLY A 291 14.09 -20.52 7.30
CA GLY A 291 13.93 -19.52 6.24
C GLY A 291 13.32 -20.06 4.95
N ALA A 292 13.49 -21.34 4.64
CA ALA A 292 12.99 -21.95 3.41
C ALA A 292 11.45 -22.04 3.37
N GLY A 293 10.80 -22.08 4.53
CA GLY A 293 9.34 -22.11 4.68
C GLY A 293 8.70 -20.71 4.77
N LEU A 294 9.48 -19.68 5.11
CA LEU A 294 8.95 -18.35 5.39
C LEU A 294 8.48 -17.64 4.12
N THR A 295 7.29 -17.06 4.25
CA THR A 295 6.63 -16.17 3.28
C THR A 295 6.59 -14.73 3.79
N HIS A 296 6.55 -14.54 5.12
CA HIS A 296 6.57 -13.24 5.78
C HIS A 296 7.66 -13.22 6.84
N LEU A 297 8.52 -12.20 6.79
CA LEU A 297 9.56 -11.96 7.78
C LEU A 297 9.54 -10.49 8.20
N ASP A 298 9.38 -10.25 9.50
CA ASP A 298 9.52 -8.92 10.11
C ASP A 298 10.53 -8.96 11.26
N LEU A 299 11.62 -8.21 11.10
CA LEU A 299 12.68 -8.06 12.10
C LEU A 299 12.94 -6.58 12.40
N SER A 300 11.92 -5.74 12.30
CA SER A 300 12.04 -4.30 12.53
C SER A 300 12.59 -3.97 13.91
N GLY A 301 13.31 -2.86 14.05
CA GLY A 301 13.83 -2.37 15.34
C GLY A 301 15.08 -3.07 15.86
N ASN A 302 15.50 -4.20 15.24
CA ASN A 302 16.75 -4.89 15.57
C ASN A 302 17.94 -4.12 14.99
N ILE A 303 18.65 -3.35 15.81
CA ILE A 303 19.67 -2.42 15.32
C ILE A 303 20.94 -3.08 14.81
N ASN A 304 21.18 -4.33 15.24
CA ASN A 304 22.34 -5.12 14.84
C ASN A 304 22.22 -5.72 13.44
N ILE A 305 21.06 -5.61 12.78
CA ILE A 305 20.87 -6.09 11.41
C ILE A 305 21.56 -5.12 10.43
N GLY A 306 22.70 -5.55 9.90
CA GLY A 306 23.42 -4.86 8.82
C GLY A 306 23.32 -5.60 7.49
N ASP A 307 24.07 -5.14 6.49
CA ASP A 307 24.07 -5.74 5.15
C ASP A 307 24.48 -7.21 5.17
N GLY A 308 25.37 -7.59 6.10
CA GLY A 308 25.80 -8.97 6.33
C GLY A 308 24.63 -9.95 6.53
N PHE A 309 23.59 -9.52 7.26
CA PHE A 309 22.36 -10.27 7.43
C PHE A 309 21.64 -10.59 6.11
N LEU A 310 21.59 -9.63 5.18
CA LEU A 310 20.95 -9.82 3.88
C LEU A 310 21.65 -10.92 3.08
N PHE A 311 22.98 -10.90 3.05
CA PHE A 311 23.80 -11.85 2.27
C PHE A 311 23.99 -13.21 2.93
N LYS A 312 24.03 -13.29 4.26
CA LYS A 312 24.30 -14.53 5.01
C LYS A 312 23.04 -15.16 5.61
N GLY A 313 22.02 -14.35 5.90
CA GLY A 313 20.75 -14.80 6.46
C GLY A 313 19.69 -14.96 5.38
N ILE A 314 19.28 -13.86 4.73
CA ILE A 314 18.13 -13.87 3.81
C ILE A 314 18.46 -14.61 2.51
N LYS A 315 19.49 -14.16 1.78
CA LYS A 315 19.84 -14.67 0.44
C LYS A 315 20.00 -16.21 0.40
N PRO A 316 20.77 -16.86 1.30
CA PRO A 316 21.01 -18.29 1.21
C PRO A 316 19.87 -19.14 1.80
N HIS A 317 18.96 -18.58 2.59
CA HIS A 317 18.00 -19.39 3.35
C HIS A 317 16.54 -19.15 3.01
N THR A 318 16.17 -18.03 2.37
CA THR A 318 14.78 -17.74 1.98
C THR A 318 14.48 -18.11 0.53
N ARG A 319 13.31 -18.70 0.26
CA ARG A 319 12.93 -19.19 -1.09
C ARG A 319 11.50 -18.88 -1.50
N LYS A 320 10.67 -18.44 -0.56
CA LYS A 320 9.23 -18.22 -0.75
C LYS A 320 8.79 -16.87 -0.18
N LEU A 321 9.75 -15.99 0.13
CA LEU A 321 9.47 -14.74 0.81
C LEU A 321 8.65 -13.86 -0.14
N SER A 322 7.49 -13.39 0.32
CA SER A 322 6.63 -12.42 -0.36
C SER A 322 6.53 -11.11 0.41
N SER A 323 6.81 -11.12 1.71
CA SER A 323 6.85 -9.93 2.56
C SER A 323 8.15 -9.85 3.34
N LEU A 324 8.86 -8.73 3.20
CA LEU A 324 10.07 -8.42 3.95
C LEU A 324 9.93 -7.07 4.66
N THR A 325 9.99 -7.09 5.98
CA THR A 325 9.90 -5.90 6.82
C THR A 325 11.16 -5.78 7.69
N LEU A 326 11.93 -4.73 7.43
CA LEU A 326 13.16 -4.37 8.13
C LEU A 326 13.10 -2.86 8.44
N ALA A 327 12.06 -2.41 9.14
CA ALA A 327 11.96 -1.01 9.53
C ALA A 327 12.87 -0.69 10.72
N ASP A 328 13.43 0.51 10.80
CA ASP A 328 14.28 0.93 11.93
C ASP A 328 15.46 -0.04 12.22
N THR A 329 16.14 -0.47 11.16
CA THR A 329 17.37 -1.26 11.15
C THR A 329 18.52 -0.40 10.63
N PRO A 330 19.03 0.56 11.43
CA PRO A 330 19.88 1.66 10.97
C PRO A 330 21.27 1.24 10.46
N ALA A 331 21.70 0.00 10.67
CA ALA A 331 22.97 -0.52 10.18
C ALA A 331 22.93 -0.97 8.70
N LEU A 332 21.74 -1.03 8.08
CA LEU A 332 21.59 -1.25 6.64
C LEU A 332 22.10 -0.04 5.86
N THR A 333 22.89 -0.28 4.82
CA THR A 333 23.43 0.78 3.96
C THR A 333 22.77 0.77 2.58
N ASP A 334 22.70 1.94 1.94
CA ASP A 334 22.15 2.06 0.58
C ASP A 334 22.87 1.12 -0.40
N ALA A 335 24.20 1.07 -0.35
CA ALA A 335 25.02 0.24 -1.21
C ALA A 335 24.81 -1.26 -0.97
N GLY A 336 24.76 -1.71 0.29
CA GLY A 336 24.58 -3.12 0.62
C GLY A 336 23.18 -3.64 0.31
N VAL A 337 22.13 -2.83 0.58
CA VAL A 337 20.77 -3.15 0.14
C VAL A 337 20.69 -3.17 -1.38
N ALA A 338 21.33 -2.21 -2.05
CA ALA A 338 21.34 -2.14 -3.51
C ALA A 338 21.95 -3.41 -4.14
N GLU A 339 23.16 -3.77 -3.69
CA GLU A 339 23.89 -4.97 -4.13
C GLU A 339 23.11 -6.25 -3.81
N PHE A 340 22.47 -6.31 -2.64
CA PHE A 340 21.65 -7.45 -2.26
C PHE A 340 20.54 -7.70 -3.29
N PHE A 341 19.69 -6.70 -3.57
CA PHE A 341 18.58 -6.86 -4.51
C PHE A 341 19.02 -7.11 -5.95
N ASP A 342 20.10 -6.45 -6.40
CA ASP A 342 20.66 -6.65 -7.73
C ASP A 342 21.12 -8.12 -7.93
N THR A 343 21.70 -8.70 -6.89
CA THR A 343 22.26 -10.05 -6.92
C THR A 343 21.33 -11.12 -6.35
N TRP A 344 20.12 -10.76 -5.87
CA TRP A 344 19.21 -11.72 -5.24
C TRP A 344 18.55 -12.64 -6.26
N ALA A 345 18.27 -12.11 -7.45
CA ALA A 345 17.78 -12.88 -8.60
C ALA A 345 18.86 -13.76 -9.23
N ALA A 346 20.14 -13.45 -9.01
CA ALA A 346 21.25 -14.21 -9.58
C ALA A 346 21.41 -15.55 -8.83
N ALA A 347 21.27 -16.65 -9.58
CA ALA A 347 21.22 -18.01 -9.07
C ALA A 347 22.45 -18.38 -8.21
N SER A 348 22.26 -18.42 -6.88
CA SER A 348 23.19 -19.02 -5.92
C SER A 348 22.96 -20.54 -5.82
N GLY A 349 23.03 -21.24 -6.96
CA GLY A 349 22.87 -22.70 -7.04
C GLY A 349 21.48 -23.24 -6.65
N HIS A 350 20.51 -22.37 -6.41
CA HIS A 350 19.12 -22.69 -6.04
C HIS A 350 18.16 -21.78 -6.80
N ALA A 351 16.86 -22.12 -6.81
CA ALA A 351 15.83 -21.26 -7.40
C ALA A 351 15.81 -19.86 -6.72
N PRO A 352 15.73 -18.77 -7.50
CA PRO A 352 15.68 -17.41 -6.96
C PRO A 352 14.41 -17.20 -6.13
N ASN A 353 14.47 -16.30 -5.14
CA ASN A 353 13.29 -15.92 -4.37
C ASN A 353 12.30 -15.19 -5.32
N PRO A 354 10.99 -15.43 -5.21
CA PRO A 354 10.03 -14.71 -6.03
C PRO A 354 10.07 -13.18 -5.76
N PRO A 355 9.58 -12.36 -6.71
CA PRO A 355 9.32 -10.94 -6.46
C PRO A 355 8.53 -10.72 -5.17
N LEU A 356 8.95 -9.74 -4.37
CA LEU A 356 8.26 -9.40 -3.14
C LEU A 356 6.99 -8.60 -3.44
N VAL A 357 5.94 -8.90 -2.69
CA VAL A 357 4.62 -8.24 -2.76
C VAL A 357 4.52 -7.10 -1.74
N VAL A 358 5.21 -7.23 -0.61
CA VAL A 358 5.21 -6.26 0.50
C VAL A 358 6.65 -5.99 0.92
N ILE A 359 7.03 -4.71 0.93
CA ILE A 359 8.31 -4.27 1.49
C ILE A 359 8.08 -3.09 2.42
N ASN A 360 8.61 -3.20 3.63
CA ASN A 360 8.70 -2.08 4.57
C ASN A 360 10.13 -1.95 5.09
N MET A 361 10.79 -0.87 4.70
CA MET A 361 12.13 -0.51 5.13
C MET A 361 12.14 0.92 5.68
N SER A 362 11.01 1.35 6.26
CA SER A 362 10.87 2.68 6.84
C SER A 362 11.86 2.93 7.97
N ARG A 363 12.15 4.21 8.24
CA ARG A 363 13.06 4.69 9.29
C ARG A 363 14.53 4.24 9.13
N ASN A 364 14.92 3.72 7.97
CA ASN A 364 16.31 3.48 7.61
C ASN A 364 16.90 4.70 6.91
N HIS A 365 17.42 5.64 7.70
CA HIS A 365 17.88 6.94 7.23
C HIS A 365 19.12 6.90 6.30
N LEU A 366 19.85 5.78 6.27
CA LEU A 366 20.99 5.58 5.37
C LEU A 366 20.59 5.09 3.98
N LEU A 367 19.34 4.64 3.77
CA LEU A 367 18.84 4.15 2.49
C LEU A 367 18.37 5.31 1.59
N LYS A 368 18.63 5.19 0.29
CA LYS A 368 18.50 6.26 -0.71
C LYS A 368 18.02 5.67 -2.05
N GLY A 369 18.46 6.30 -3.15
CA GLY A 369 18.02 5.97 -4.50
C GLY A 369 18.55 4.64 -5.03
N ASP A 370 19.79 4.25 -4.73
CA ASP A 370 20.38 3.04 -5.31
C ASP A 370 19.67 1.78 -4.80
N ALA A 371 19.40 1.72 -3.49
CA ALA A 371 18.60 0.66 -2.89
C ALA A 371 17.17 0.62 -3.47
N LEU A 372 16.55 1.79 -3.66
CA LEU A 372 15.19 1.87 -4.21
C LEU A 372 15.13 1.32 -5.63
N ILE A 373 16.08 1.71 -6.49
CA ILE A 373 16.11 1.31 -7.89
C ILE A 373 16.31 -0.20 -8.03
N THR A 374 17.27 -0.81 -7.33
CA THR A 374 17.51 -2.26 -7.47
C THR A 374 16.38 -3.08 -6.84
N LEU A 375 15.80 -2.63 -5.74
CA LEU A 375 14.60 -3.21 -5.14
C LEU A 375 13.43 -3.20 -6.13
N LEU A 376 13.17 -2.07 -6.79
CA LEU A 376 12.11 -1.94 -7.79
C LEU A 376 12.36 -2.82 -9.02
N LYS A 377 13.60 -2.94 -9.48
CA LYS A 377 13.96 -3.86 -10.58
C LYS A 377 13.70 -5.32 -10.21
N HIS A 378 13.95 -5.70 -8.96
CA HIS A 378 13.74 -7.06 -8.48
C HIS A 378 12.25 -7.38 -8.23
N SER A 379 11.54 -6.51 -7.52
CA SER A 379 10.22 -6.79 -6.95
C SER A 379 9.08 -5.95 -7.52
N GLY A 380 9.37 -4.88 -8.27
CA GLY A 380 8.38 -3.86 -8.66
C GLY A 380 7.14 -4.43 -9.34
N GLU A 381 7.30 -5.40 -10.25
CA GLU A 381 6.19 -5.97 -11.02
C GLU A 381 5.09 -6.60 -10.15
N ALA A 382 5.44 -7.11 -8.97
CA ALA A 382 4.51 -7.75 -8.02
C ALA A 382 4.23 -6.89 -6.78
N LEU A 383 4.94 -5.77 -6.61
CA LEU A 383 4.92 -4.98 -5.39
C LEU A 383 3.58 -4.24 -5.24
N THR A 384 2.88 -4.51 -4.15
CA THR A 384 1.57 -3.90 -3.83
C THR A 384 1.64 -2.94 -2.64
N LEU A 385 2.61 -3.14 -1.74
CA LEU A 385 2.87 -2.27 -0.60
C LEU A 385 4.36 -1.94 -0.53
N LEU A 386 4.67 -0.65 -0.55
CA LEU A 386 6.00 -0.13 -0.31
C LEU A 386 5.97 0.94 0.78
N ASN A 387 6.76 0.75 1.82
CA ASN A 387 6.99 1.76 2.84
C ASN A 387 8.50 2.06 2.93
N ILE A 388 8.86 3.26 2.45
CA ILE A 388 10.22 3.82 2.52
C ILE A 388 10.22 5.13 3.31
N ASN A 389 9.23 5.32 4.19
CA ASN A 389 9.11 6.49 5.02
C ASN A 389 10.44 6.80 5.72
N GLY A 390 10.94 8.03 5.57
CA GLY A 390 12.21 8.45 6.17
C GLY A 390 13.46 8.17 5.33
N TRP A 391 13.35 7.69 4.09
CA TRP A 391 14.46 7.65 3.12
C TRP A 391 14.73 9.06 2.58
N ARG A 392 15.33 9.90 3.44
CA ARG A 392 15.42 11.37 3.25
C ARG A 392 16.21 11.79 2.01
N GLU A 393 17.14 10.95 1.57
CA GLU A 393 18.06 11.22 0.46
C GLU A 393 17.74 10.41 -0.80
N ALA A 394 16.58 9.75 -0.87
CA ALA A 394 16.09 9.19 -2.12
C ALA A 394 15.90 10.31 -3.16
N SER A 395 16.55 10.18 -4.32
CA SER A 395 16.51 11.19 -5.38
C SER A 395 15.12 11.24 -6.04
N GLU A 396 14.81 12.38 -6.66
CA GLU A 396 13.56 12.54 -7.42
C GLU A 396 13.43 11.46 -8.51
N ASP A 397 14.51 11.15 -9.23
CA ASP A 397 14.52 10.13 -10.28
C ASP A 397 14.20 8.73 -9.71
N ALA A 398 14.79 8.37 -8.57
CA ALA A 398 14.52 7.09 -7.92
C ALA A 398 13.07 6.99 -7.43
N LEU A 399 12.53 8.07 -6.87
CA LEU A 399 11.12 8.12 -6.44
C LEU A 399 10.15 8.01 -7.62
N ARG A 400 10.47 8.65 -8.75
CA ARG A 400 9.66 8.55 -9.98
C ARG A 400 9.72 7.16 -10.61
N ALA A 401 10.83 6.44 -10.44
CA ALA A 401 10.96 5.07 -10.92
C ALA A 401 9.90 4.13 -10.31
N ILE A 402 9.35 4.43 -9.12
CA ILE A 402 8.22 3.66 -8.54
C ILE A 402 7.06 3.57 -9.54
N ALA A 403 6.74 4.66 -10.24
CA ALA A 403 5.67 4.69 -11.23
C ALA A 403 5.96 3.82 -12.47
N GLU A 404 7.24 3.61 -12.78
CA GLU A 404 7.67 2.86 -13.97
C GLU A 404 7.76 1.36 -13.68
N TYR A 405 8.27 0.99 -12.50
CA TYR A 405 8.54 -0.40 -12.15
C TYR A 405 7.42 -1.07 -11.35
N ALA A 406 6.52 -0.31 -10.69
CA ALA A 406 5.50 -0.87 -9.79
C ALA A 406 4.05 -0.60 -10.22
N PRO A 407 3.57 -1.21 -11.33
CA PRO A 407 2.21 -1.00 -11.83
C PRO A 407 1.12 -1.58 -10.90
N GLN A 408 1.46 -2.57 -10.06
CA GLN A 408 0.56 -3.22 -9.11
C GLN A 408 0.54 -2.54 -7.73
N MET A 409 1.23 -1.41 -7.56
CA MET A 409 1.28 -0.69 -6.29
C MET A 409 -0.11 -0.25 -5.86
N ARG A 410 -0.49 -0.56 -4.61
CA ARG A 410 -1.78 -0.19 -4.00
C ARG A 410 -1.59 0.76 -2.83
N LYS A 411 -0.57 0.53 -1.99
CA LYS A 411 -0.28 1.32 -0.79
C LYS A 411 1.17 1.77 -0.79
N LEU A 412 1.38 3.08 -0.74
CA LEU A 412 2.70 3.68 -0.78
C LEU A 412 2.89 4.66 0.38
N ASP A 413 3.93 4.48 1.18
CA ASP A 413 4.36 5.46 2.16
C ASP A 413 5.77 5.95 1.82
N ILE A 414 5.81 7.20 1.36
CA ILE A 414 7.02 7.97 0.98
C ILE A 414 7.13 9.22 1.85
N GLY A 415 6.54 9.21 3.04
CA GLY A 415 6.65 10.32 3.99
C GLY A 415 8.10 10.58 4.38
N PHE A 416 8.42 11.84 4.66
CA PHE A 416 9.76 12.32 4.99
C PHE A 416 10.84 12.06 3.92
N CYS A 417 10.46 11.69 2.69
CA CYS A 417 11.35 11.71 1.53
C CYS A 417 11.38 13.14 0.96
N ARG A 418 12.56 13.80 1.04
CA ARG A 418 12.68 15.25 0.80
C ARG A 418 12.43 15.69 -0.64
N GLU A 419 12.69 14.80 -1.59
CA GLU A 419 12.57 15.08 -3.02
C GLU A 419 11.18 14.82 -3.60
N VAL A 420 10.24 14.27 -2.79
CA VAL A 420 8.86 14.04 -3.23
C VAL A 420 8.16 15.38 -3.47
N ASN A 421 7.65 15.57 -4.68
CA ASN A 421 6.98 16.79 -5.11
C ASN A 421 5.72 16.49 -5.96
N ASP A 422 5.00 17.54 -6.39
CA ASP A 422 3.76 17.39 -7.18
C ASP A 422 3.95 16.60 -8.49
N TYR A 423 5.13 16.68 -9.12
CA TYR A 423 5.47 15.90 -10.31
C TYR A 423 5.70 14.42 -9.99
N THR A 424 6.32 14.11 -8.85
CA THR A 424 6.44 12.74 -8.34
C THR A 424 5.04 12.15 -8.13
N ILE A 425 4.14 12.88 -7.46
CA ILE A 425 2.75 12.45 -7.26
C ILE A 425 2.06 12.22 -8.59
N LYS A 426 2.22 13.14 -9.55
CA LYS A 426 1.68 12.99 -10.90
C LYS A 426 2.11 11.67 -11.54
N ALA A 427 3.42 11.39 -11.54
CA ALA A 427 3.98 10.17 -12.11
C ALA A 427 3.39 8.93 -11.45
N LEU A 428 3.31 8.91 -10.11
CA LEU A 428 2.71 7.80 -9.35
C LEU A 428 1.25 7.55 -9.74
N LEU A 429 0.43 8.60 -9.86
CA LEU A 429 -0.98 8.46 -10.24
C LEU A 429 -1.17 7.91 -11.67
N GLU A 430 -0.22 8.22 -12.57
CA GLU A 430 -0.21 7.78 -13.96
C GLU A 430 0.33 6.35 -14.11
N GLY A 431 1.42 5.99 -13.43
CA GLY A 431 2.09 4.69 -13.57
C GLY A 431 1.55 3.59 -12.64
N CYS A 432 1.23 3.92 -11.39
CA CYS A 432 0.65 2.97 -10.44
C CYS A 432 -0.88 2.92 -10.62
N VAL A 433 -1.34 2.12 -11.58
CA VAL A 433 -2.75 2.10 -11.98
C VAL A 433 -3.69 1.59 -10.88
N GLN A 434 -3.19 0.73 -10.00
CA GLN A 434 -3.91 0.14 -8.85
C GLN A 434 -3.75 0.94 -7.54
N LEU A 435 -3.14 2.13 -7.58
CA LEU A 435 -2.86 2.89 -6.37
C LEU A 435 -4.16 3.28 -5.65
N GLU A 436 -4.22 3.05 -4.34
CA GLU A 436 -5.36 3.35 -3.47
C GLU A 436 -4.99 4.35 -2.38
N GLU A 437 -3.76 4.28 -1.87
CA GLU A 437 -3.28 5.10 -0.77
C GLU A 437 -1.83 5.54 -1.01
N ALA A 438 -1.57 6.85 -0.88
CA ALA A 438 -0.24 7.43 -0.87
C ALA A 438 -0.07 8.35 0.36
N LYS A 439 0.90 8.05 1.22
CA LYS A 439 1.25 8.86 2.39
C LYS A 439 2.49 9.69 2.11
N VAL A 440 2.37 11.01 2.28
CA VAL A 440 3.42 12.00 1.97
C VAL A 440 3.68 12.97 3.12
N TRP A 441 3.44 12.51 4.36
CA TRP A 441 3.72 13.30 5.58
C TRP A 441 5.14 13.84 5.60
N GLY A 442 5.32 15.14 5.90
CA GLY A 442 6.63 15.78 5.95
C GLY A 442 7.30 16.01 4.58
N CYS A 443 6.62 15.75 3.46
CA CYS A 443 7.11 16.06 2.11
C CYS A 443 6.74 17.51 1.74
N GLN A 444 7.57 18.47 2.16
CA GLN A 444 7.31 19.92 2.04
C GLN A 444 7.16 20.44 0.59
N ARG A 445 7.59 19.67 -0.41
CA ARG A 445 7.49 20.02 -1.84
C ARG A 445 6.19 19.52 -2.49
N VAL A 446 5.34 18.82 -1.73
CA VAL A 446 3.97 18.46 -2.16
C VAL A 446 3.03 19.56 -1.73
N THR A 447 2.36 20.19 -2.68
CA THR A 447 1.47 21.31 -2.43
C THR A 447 0.01 20.87 -2.32
N ILE A 448 -0.85 21.74 -1.80
CA ILE A 448 -2.31 21.52 -1.84
C ILE A 448 -2.86 21.40 -3.27
N THR A 449 -2.10 21.85 -4.27
CA THR A 449 -2.46 21.78 -5.69
C THR A 449 -1.95 20.53 -6.39
N CYS A 450 -1.36 19.58 -5.65
CA CYS A 450 -0.90 18.32 -6.23
C CYS A 450 -2.04 17.60 -6.97
N PRO A 451 -1.74 16.87 -8.06
CA PRO A 451 -2.76 16.16 -8.80
C PRO A 451 -3.48 15.11 -7.94
N ARG A 452 -4.74 14.85 -8.26
CA ARG A 452 -5.59 13.87 -7.58
C ARG A 452 -6.21 12.92 -8.60
N LYS A 453 -6.44 11.67 -8.19
CA LYS A 453 -7.09 10.63 -8.99
C LYS A 453 -8.23 10.02 -8.20
N ARG A 454 -9.36 9.76 -8.86
CA ARG A 454 -10.54 9.15 -8.23
C ARG A 454 -10.16 7.78 -7.66
N GLY A 455 -10.56 7.52 -6.41
CA GLY A 455 -10.28 6.26 -5.73
C GLY A 455 -8.91 6.20 -5.04
N VAL A 456 -8.09 7.26 -5.14
CA VAL A 456 -6.78 7.33 -4.49
C VAL A 456 -6.83 8.34 -3.35
N SER A 457 -6.56 7.88 -2.13
CA SER A 457 -6.32 8.72 -0.96
C SER A 457 -4.87 9.20 -0.98
N ILE A 458 -4.66 10.52 -0.90
CA ILE A 458 -3.31 11.07 -0.67
C ILE A 458 -3.35 11.84 0.65
N GLU A 459 -2.59 11.34 1.61
CA GLU A 459 -2.60 11.75 3.01
C GLU A 459 -1.30 12.43 3.42
N GLY A 460 -1.36 13.31 4.42
CA GLY A 460 -0.17 13.99 4.94
C GLY A 460 0.34 15.15 4.09
N ILE A 461 -0.49 15.67 3.17
CA ILE A 461 -0.20 16.93 2.50
C ILE A 461 -0.37 18.04 3.53
N GLU A 462 0.75 18.63 3.92
CA GLU A 462 0.74 19.83 4.73
C GLU A 462 0.10 20.94 3.90
N ALA A 463 -1.17 21.25 4.16
CA ALA A 463 -1.67 22.58 3.86
C ALA A 463 -0.70 23.50 4.58
N GLN A 464 -0.05 24.42 3.86
CA GLN A 464 0.86 25.39 4.46
C GLN A 464 0.24 25.84 5.78
N SER A 465 0.89 25.47 6.88
CA SER A 465 0.55 25.91 8.22
C SER A 465 0.88 27.41 8.30
N LEU A 466 0.08 28.19 7.60
CA LEU A 466 0.11 29.64 7.45
C LEU A 466 -1.35 30.10 7.50
N ALA A 467 -1.88 30.14 8.72
CA ALA A 467 -2.77 31.20 9.15
C ALA A 467 -2.00 32.03 10.18
#